data_AF-A0AAD8NM88-F1
#
_entry.id   AF-A0AAD8NM88-F1
#
_cell.length_a   1.000
_cell.length_b   1.000
_cell.length_c   1.000
_cell.angle_alpha   90.00
_cell.angle_beta   90.00
_cell.angle_gamma   90.00
#
_symmetry.space_group_name_H-M   'P 1'
#
loop_
_entity.id
_entity.type
_entity.pdbx_description
1 polymer ?
#
loop_
_entity_poly.entity_id
_entity_poly.type
_entity_poly.pdbx_seq_one_letter_code
_entity_poly.pdbx_strand_id
1 'polypeptide(L)'
;MMHQLVQQTGRDLVHQESPDKPWERSRLWCHEESFNVLKQQKGTENLIGLALDMRMLEKAKLSGSLQMKTSAFSMMYNLKLLQLNFVNIDGSYKNISKELRWLCMHGFHLKSIPSELLPMENLVVLDMSHSHIESFDISYNRSQRFVSSLKNQDVLRIWNIQHILCWERYT
;
A
#
# COMPACT_ATOMS: atom_id res chain seq x y z
N MET A 1 18.43 12.10 -5.83
CA MET A 1 18.82 11.00 -4.92
C MET A 1 18.51 11.46 -3.50
N MET A 2 17.63 10.78 -2.76
CA MET A 2 17.25 11.13 -1.39
C MET A 2 18.37 10.71 -0.44
N HIS A 3 18.92 11.66 0.31
CA HIS A 3 20.03 11.40 1.22
C HIS A 3 19.61 10.46 2.36
N GLN A 4 20.48 9.53 2.75
CA GLN A 4 20.20 8.52 3.80
C GLN A 4 19.76 9.17 5.13
N LEU A 5 20.40 10.29 5.51
CA LEU A 5 20.04 11.02 6.72
C LEU A 5 18.58 11.50 6.70
N VAL A 6 18.09 12.02 5.57
CA VAL A 6 16.71 12.53 5.49
C VAL A 6 15.71 11.40 5.63
N GLN A 7 16.02 10.21 5.10
CA GLN A 7 15.19 9.02 5.31
C GLN A 7 15.18 8.60 6.77
N GLN A 8 16.35 8.56 7.41
CA GLN A 8 16.43 8.16 8.81
C GLN A 8 15.65 9.14 9.70
N THR A 9 15.83 10.45 9.51
CA THR A 9 15.08 11.47 10.24
C THR A 9 13.57 11.33 10.02
N GLY A 10 13.13 11.06 8.79
CA GLY A 10 11.71 10.83 8.50
C GLY A 10 11.15 9.61 9.24
N ARG A 11 11.90 8.50 9.27
CA ARG A 11 11.52 7.29 10.01
C ARG A 11 11.48 7.55 11.52
N ASP A 12 12.47 8.25 12.06
CA ASP A 12 12.54 8.57 13.49
C ASP A 12 11.35 9.44 13.93
N LEU A 13 10.99 10.44 13.11
CA LEU A 13 9.82 11.29 13.38
C LEU A 13 8.52 10.49 13.43
N VAL A 14 8.30 9.59 12.48
CA VAL A 14 7.08 8.76 12.49
C VAL A 14 7.11 7.75 13.64
N HIS A 15 8.27 7.19 13.96
CA HIS A 15 8.39 6.31 15.12
C HIS A 15 8.04 7.04 16.43
N GLN A 16 8.43 8.31 16.56
CA GLN A 16 8.09 9.17 17.70
C GLN A 16 6.59 9.51 17.80
N GLU A 17 5.81 9.44 16.70
CA GLU A 17 4.35 9.61 16.77
C GLU A 17 3.71 8.57 17.70
N SER A 18 4.23 7.34 17.69
CA SER A 18 3.84 6.31 18.66
C SER A 18 4.89 5.20 18.76
N PRO A 19 5.78 5.21 19.78
CA PRO A 19 6.84 4.21 19.89
C PRO A 19 6.32 2.78 20.03
N ASP A 20 5.31 2.56 20.88
CA ASP A 20 4.83 1.23 21.25
C ASP A 20 3.65 0.71 20.40
N LYS A 21 2.95 1.61 19.69
CA LYS A 21 1.74 1.27 18.93
C LYS A 21 1.91 1.68 17.46
N PRO A 22 2.52 0.82 16.62
CA PRO A 22 2.76 1.15 15.21
C PRO A 22 1.50 1.59 14.45
N TRP A 23 0.33 1.02 14.77
CA TRP A 23 -0.93 1.35 14.11
C TRP A 23 -1.51 2.74 14.45
N GLU A 24 -0.97 3.42 15.48
CA GLU A 24 -1.33 4.81 15.80
C GLU A 24 -0.46 5.83 15.03
N ARG A 25 0.58 5.36 14.34
CA ARG A 25 1.45 6.21 13.53
C ARG A 25 0.76 6.57 12.22
N SER A 26 1.17 7.68 11.63
CA SER A 26 0.72 8.11 10.30
C SER A 26 1.14 7.13 9.21
N ARG A 27 2.29 6.47 9.37
CA ARG A 27 2.96 5.72 8.31
C ARG A 27 3.64 4.46 8.83
N LEU A 28 3.55 3.38 8.05
CA LEU A 28 4.21 2.10 8.32
C LEU A 28 5.07 1.68 7.13
N TRP A 29 6.40 1.75 7.29
CA TRP A 29 7.36 1.26 6.29
C TRP A 29 8.01 -0.08 6.67
N CYS A 30 8.00 -0.43 7.95
CA CYS A 30 8.55 -1.70 8.41
C CYS A 30 7.58 -2.81 8.03
N HIS A 31 8.06 -3.75 7.21
CA HIS A 31 7.21 -4.82 6.68
C HIS A 31 6.73 -5.76 7.79
N GLU A 32 7.55 -6.03 8.81
CA GLU A 32 7.16 -6.86 9.96
C GLU A 32 6.05 -6.19 10.79
N GLU A 33 6.17 -4.89 11.06
CA GLU A 33 5.12 -4.14 11.76
C GLU A 33 3.83 -4.09 10.92
N SER A 34 3.94 -3.78 9.62
CA SER A 34 2.79 -3.72 8.70
C SER A 34 2.07 -5.06 8.63
N PHE A 35 2.82 -6.17 8.54
CA PHE A 35 2.26 -7.51 8.55
C PHE A 35 1.47 -7.78 9.83
N ASN A 36 2.03 -7.45 10.99
CA ASN A 36 1.38 -7.65 12.28
C ASN A 36 0.12 -6.79 12.44
N VAL A 37 0.17 -5.52 12.02
CA VAL A 37 -0.98 -4.61 12.06
C VAL A 37 -2.13 -5.14 11.19
N LEU A 38 -1.83 -5.57 9.96
CA LEU A 38 -2.86 -6.11 9.06
C LEU A 38 -3.40 -7.46 9.54
N LYS A 39 -2.52 -8.37 10.00
CA LYS A 39 -2.93 -9.69 10.53
C LYS A 39 -3.84 -9.56 11.75
N GLN A 40 -3.55 -8.60 12.64
CA GLN A 40 -4.35 -8.34 13.84
C GLN A 40 -5.52 -7.38 13.59
N GLN A 41 -5.69 -6.87 12.36
CA GLN A 41 -6.71 -5.89 11.98
C GLN A 41 -6.73 -4.66 12.89
N LYS A 42 -5.55 -4.15 13.25
CA LYS A 42 -5.37 -3.02 14.18
C LYS A 42 -5.28 -1.65 13.50
N GLY A 43 -5.52 -1.58 12.19
CA GLY A 43 -5.46 -0.32 11.45
C GLY A 43 -6.31 0.77 12.09
N THR A 44 -5.85 2.01 11.99
CA THR A 44 -6.59 3.19 12.48
C THR A 44 -6.67 4.24 11.39
N GLU A 45 -7.48 5.26 11.65
CA GLU A 45 -7.64 6.44 10.79
C GLU A 45 -6.39 7.31 10.70
N ASN A 46 -5.43 7.14 11.62
CA ASN A 46 -4.16 7.87 11.57
C ASN A 46 -3.31 7.43 10.36
N LEU A 47 -3.48 6.19 9.88
CA LEU A 47 -2.69 5.65 8.79
C LEU A 47 -2.99 6.33 7.46
N ILE A 48 -2.03 7.12 7.00
CA ILE A 48 -1.99 7.76 5.68
C ILE A 48 -1.21 6.87 4.70
N GLY A 49 -0.23 6.10 5.19
CA GLY A 49 0.58 5.26 4.33
C GLY A 49 0.99 3.93 4.93
N LEU A 50 0.92 2.85 4.14
CA LEU A 50 1.23 1.50 4.58
C LEU A 50 2.01 0.74 3.49
N ALA A 51 3.10 0.08 3.90
CA ALA A 51 3.95 -0.69 3.01
C ALA A 51 4.24 -2.10 3.53
N LEU A 52 3.74 -3.08 2.78
CA LEU A 52 4.02 -4.49 3.01
C LEU A 52 4.56 -5.14 1.73
N ASP A 53 5.71 -5.78 1.84
CA ASP A 53 6.23 -6.71 0.84
C ASP A 53 6.51 -8.04 1.52
N MET A 54 5.75 -9.08 1.16
CA MET A 54 5.87 -10.40 1.78
C MET A 54 7.26 -11.02 1.55
N ARG A 55 8.00 -10.60 0.52
CA ARG A 55 9.37 -11.10 0.26
C ARG A 55 10.39 -10.56 1.26
N MET A 56 10.06 -9.45 1.93
CA MET A 56 10.92 -8.81 2.93
C MET A 56 10.73 -9.39 4.33
N LEU A 57 9.77 -10.31 4.51
CA LEU A 57 9.54 -10.99 5.78
C LEU A 57 10.41 -12.25 5.88
N GLU A 58 11.00 -12.49 7.04
CA GLU A 58 11.69 -13.75 7.30
C GLU A 58 10.69 -14.91 7.33
N LYS A 59 10.91 -15.93 6.50
CA LYS A 59 10.02 -17.10 6.42
C LYS A 59 9.80 -17.79 7.76
N ALA A 60 10.79 -17.78 8.66
CA ALA A 60 10.68 -18.35 10.00
C ALA A 60 9.68 -17.59 10.90
N LYS A 61 9.47 -16.29 10.65
CA LYS A 61 8.50 -15.45 11.37
C LYS A 61 7.07 -15.59 10.82
N LEU A 62 6.91 -16.19 9.64
CA LEU A 62 5.63 -16.43 8.99
C LEU A 62 4.98 -17.70 9.53
N SER A 63 4.34 -17.61 10.71
CA SER A 63 3.53 -18.70 11.26
C SER A 63 2.04 -18.48 11.00
N GLY A 64 1.37 -19.49 10.45
CA GLY A 64 -0.08 -19.49 10.15
C GLY A 64 -0.43 -19.02 8.73
N SER A 65 -1.71 -18.71 8.51
CA SER A 65 -2.19 -18.25 7.20
C SER A 65 -1.55 -16.91 6.80
N LEU A 66 -1.05 -16.85 5.57
CA LEU A 66 -0.52 -15.64 4.92
C LEU A 66 -1.61 -14.82 4.24
N GLN A 67 -2.84 -15.34 4.22
CA GLN A 67 -3.98 -14.65 3.65
C GLN A 67 -4.46 -13.55 4.59
N MET A 68 -4.56 -12.33 4.06
CA MET A 68 -5.08 -11.18 4.79
C MET A 68 -6.53 -10.94 4.39
N LYS A 69 -7.36 -10.48 5.33
CA LYS A 69 -8.74 -10.10 5.03
C LYS A 69 -8.81 -8.62 4.66
N THR A 70 -9.66 -8.26 3.70
CA THR A 70 -9.90 -6.84 3.37
C THR A 70 -10.49 -6.05 4.54
N SER A 71 -11.10 -6.70 5.54
CA SER A 71 -11.57 -6.05 6.77
C SER A 71 -10.45 -5.37 7.58
N ALA A 72 -9.18 -5.77 7.38
CA ALA A 72 -8.02 -5.14 8.01
C ALA A 72 -7.88 -3.65 7.66
N PHE A 73 -8.45 -3.21 6.54
CA PHE A 73 -8.39 -1.82 6.05
C PHE A 73 -9.61 -0.98 6.47
N SER A 74 -10.63 -1.58 7.11
CA SER A 74 -11.93 -0.94 7.36
C SER A 74 -11.85 0.37 8.18
N MET A 75 -10.87 0.49 9.06
CA MET A 75 -10.65 1.70 9.87
C MET A 75 -9.58 2.64 9.28
N MET A 76 -8.92 2.26 8.17
CA MET A 76 -7.86 3.04 7.53
C MET A 76 -8.41 3.96 6.43
N TYR A 77 -9.47 4.71 6.72
CA TYR A 77 -10.18 5.47 5.68
C TYR A 77 -9.41 6.69 5.15
N ASN A 78 -8.35 7.17 5.84
CA ASN A 78 -7.47 8.26 5.39
C ASN A 78 -6.24 7.78 4.58
N LEU A 79 -6.20 6.49 4.23
CA LEU A 79 -5.05 5.89 3.55
C LEU A 79 -4.89 6.44 2.12
N LYS A 80 -3.74 7.07 1.85
CA LYS A 80 -3.40 7.69 0.56
C LYS A 80 -2.35 6.90 -0.21
N LEU A 81 -1.47 6.20 0.50
CA LEU A 81 -0.33 5.46 -0.05
C LEU A 81 -0.39 4.01 0.39
N LEU A 82 -0.56 3.07 -0.55
CA LEU A 82 -0.66 1.66 -0.22
C LEU A 82 0.24 0.81 -1.11
N GLN A 83 1.20 0.12 -0.49
CA GLN A 83 2.02 -0.93 -1.11
C GLN A 83 1.68 -2.28 -0.48
N LEU A 84 1.21 -3.23 -1.29
CA LEU A 84 0.89 -4.62 -0.89
C LEU A 84 1.48 -5.60 -1.92
N ASN A 85 2.78 -5.85 -1.81
CA ASN A 85 3.50 -6.70 -2.74
C ASN A 85 3.50 -8.16 -2.29
N PHE A 86 3.09 -9.03 -3.21
CA PHE A 86 2.97 -10.48 -3.03
C PHE A 86 2.07 -10.85 -1.85
N VAL A 87 1.08 -10.00 -1.56
CA VAL A 87 0.09 -10.21 -0.51
C VAL A 87 -1.15 -10.88 -1.10
N ASN A 88 -1.57 -11.99 -0.50
CA ASN A 88 -2.86 -12.60 -0.81
C ASN A 88 -3.95 -11.97 0.07
N ILE A 89 -4.93 -11.33 -0.55
CA ILE A 89 -6.00 -10.60 0.15
C ILE A 89 -7.35 -11.20 -0.22
N ASP A 90 -8.11 -11.58 0.79
CA ASP A 90 -9.42 -12.20 0.68
C ASP A 90 -10.54 -11.25 1.06
N GLY A 91 -11.65 -11.33 0.33
CA GLY A 91 -12.85 -10.51 0.54
C GLY A 91 -12.99 -9.35 -0.44
N SER A 92 -13.96 -8.48 -0.15
CA SER A 92 -14.31 -7.34 -1.00
C SER A 92 -13.36 -6.16 -0.82
N TYR A 93 -12.93 -5.55 -1.91
CA TYR A 93 -12.00 -4.42 -1.93
C TYR A 93 -12.67 -3.07 -1.57
N LYS A 94 -13.97 -3.07 -1.28
CA LYS A 94 -14.75 -1.88 -0.85
C LYS A 94 -14.22 -1.22 0.43
N ASN A 95 -13.50 -1.96 1.27
CA ASN A 95 -12.95 -1.47 2.53
C ASN A 95 -11.62 -0.70 2.34
N ILE A 96 -11.05 -0.69 1.14
CA ILE A 96 -9.86 0.10 0.85
C ILE A 96 -10.27 1.57 0.69
N SER A 97 -9.47 2.48 1.25
CA SER A 97 -9.76 3.92 1.23
C SER A 97 -9.96 4.47 -0.18
N LYS A 98 -10.97 5.33 -0.34
CA LYS A 98 -11.24 6.10 -1.57
C LYS A 98 -10.34 7.34 -1.72
N GLU A 99 -9.56 7.67 -0.68
CA GLU A 99 -8.56 8.75 -0.72
C GLU A 99 -7.22 8.31 -1.31
N LEU A 100 -7.09 7.03 -1.67
CA LEU A 100 -5.87 6.50 -2.27
C LEU A 100 -5.44 7.30 -3.50
N ARG A 101 -4.19 7.75 -3.45
CA ARG A 101 -3.50 8.45 -4.54
C ARG A 101 -2.46 7.58 -5.21
N TRP A 102 -1.92 6.62 -4.47
CA TRP A 102 -0.88 5.72 -4.94
C TRP A 102 -1.17 4.30 -4.47
N LEU A 103 -1.26 3.36 -5.42
CA LEU A 103 -1.47 1.95 -5.16
C LEU A 103 -0.43 1.11 -5.90
N CYS A 104 0.31 0.30 -5.15
CA CYS A 104 1.22 -0.70 -5.68
C CYS A 104 0.87 -2.07 -5.12
N MET A 105 0.55 -3.03 -5.98
CA MET A 105 0.28 -4.42 -5.58
C MET A 105 0.99 -5.37 -6.53
N HIS A 106 2.31 -5.49 -6.38
CA HIS A 106 3.06 -6.44 -7.18
C HIS A 106 2.64 -7.87 -6.88
N GLY A 107 2.60 -8.73 -7.90
CA GLY A 107 2.21 -10.13 -7.68
C GLY A 107 0.76 -10.29 -7.25
N PHE A 108 -0.12 -9.40 -7.71
CA PHE A 108 -1.55 -9.50 -7.47
C PHE A 108 -2.09 -10.85 -7.93
N HIS A 109 -2.83 -11.51 -7.02
CA HIS A 109 -3.16 -12.92 -7.12
C HIS A 109 -4.38 -13.19 -8.02
N LEU A 110 -5.21 -12.17 -8.30
CA LEU A 110 -6.38 -12.32 -9.18
C LEU A 110 -6.00 -12.07 -10.65
N LYS A 111 -6.70 -12.79 -11.53
CA LYS A 111 -6.58 -12.62 -12.99
C LYS A 111 -7.29 -11.38 -13.52
N SER A 112 -8.21 -10.80 -12.75
CA SER A 112 -8.86 -9.56 -13.10
C SER A 112 -8.76 -8.57 -11.95
N ILE A 113 -8.70 -7.29 -12.28
CA ILE A 113 -8.80 -6.24 -11.26
C ILE A 113 -10.27 -6.04 -10.90
N PRO A 114 -10.67 -6.24 -9.64
CA PRO A 114 -12.05 -6.04 -9.21
C PRO A 114 -12.51 -4.60 -9.46
N SER A 115 -13.71 -4.43 -9.99
CA SER A 115 -14.31 -3.09 -10.20
C SER A 115 -14.41 -2.28 -8.90
N GLU A 116 -14.59 -2.97 -7.77
CA GLU A 116 -14.63 -2.40 -6.42
C GLU A 116 -13.32 -1.71 -6.00
N LEU A 117 -12.19 -2.14 -6.58
CA LEU A 117 -10.87 -1.56 -6.31
C LEU A 117 -10.64 -0.27 -7.11
N LEU A 118 -11.32 -0.10 -8.25
CA LEU A 118 -10.99 0.94 -9.24
C LEU A 118 -12.01 2.09 -9.49
N PRO A 119 -12.90 2.51 -8.59
CA PRO A 119 -13.58 3.80 -8.71
C PRO A 119 -12.88 4.86 -7.84
N MET A 120 -11.57 5.06 -8.04
CA MET A 120 -10.79 6.00 -7.23
C MET A 120 -10.50 7.27 -8.02
N GLU A 121 -11.34 8.30 -7.87
CA GLU A 121 -11.20 9.60 -8.54
C GLU A 121 -9.85 10.29 -8.23
N ASN A 122 -9.23 9.95 -7.11
CA ASN A 122 -7.97 10.53 -6.63
C ASN A 122 -6.71 9.72 -7.00
N LEU A 123 -6.85 8.56 -7.64
CA LEU A 123 -5.72 7.68 -7.91
C LEU A 123 -4.84 8.25 -9.01
N VAL A 124 -3.60 8.58 -8.66
CA VAL A 124 -2.60 9.14 -9.57
C VAL A 124 -1.68 8.04 -10.10
N VAL A 125 -1.37 7.04 -9.27
CA VAL A 125 -0.44 5.95 -9.61
C VAL A 125 -1.05 4.60 -9.28
N LEU A 126 -1.04 3.71 -10.27
CA LEU A 126 -1.38 2.30 -10.13
C LEU A 126 -0.25 1.44 -10.68
N ASP A 127 0.35 0.62 -9.82
CA ASP A 127 1.38 -0.34 -10.20
C ASP A 127 0.97 -1.76 -9.78
N MET A 128 0.62 -2.58 -10.76
CA MET A 128 0.23 -3.99 -10.56
C MET A 128 1.22 -4.94 -11.23
N SER A 129 2.50 -4.54 -11.35
CA SER A 129 3.54 -5.32 -12.01
C SER A 129 3.72 -6.72 -11.41
N HIS A 130 4.31 -7.65 -12.16
CA HIS A 130 4.53 -9.04 -11.72
C HIS A 130 3.24 -9.83 -11.40
N SER A 131 2.09 -9.38 -11.89
CA SER A 131 0.79 -10.04 -11.72
C SER A 131 0.36 -10.77 -12.99
N HIS A 132 -0.57 -11.71 -12.87
CA HIS A 132 -1.15 -12.44 -14.01
C HIS A 132 -2.49 -11.84 -14.43
N ILE A 133 -2.58 -10.51 -14.45
CA ILE A 133 -3.82 -9.79 -14.79
C ILE A 133 -4.07 -9.93 -16.29
N GLU A 134 -5.19 -10.54 -16.62
CA GLU A 134 -5.68 -10.79 -17.98
C GLU A 134 -6.75 -9.75 -18.37
N SER A 135 -7.47 -9.16 -17.41
CA SER A 135 -8.53 -8.19 -17.69
C SER A 135 -8.78 -7.18 -16.57
N PHE A 136 -9.46 -6.09 -16.93
CA PHE A 136 -10.07 -5.16 -15.98
C PHE A 136 -11.57 -5.45 -15.97
N ASP A 137 -12.17 -5.60 -14.80
CA ASP A 137 -13.63 -5.72 -14.70
C ASP A 137 -14.24 -4.31 -14.87
N ILE A 138 -14.36 -3.85 -16.12
CA ILE A 138 -14.82 -2.51 -16.44
C ILE A 138 -16.35 -2.49 -16.48
N SER A 139 -16.98 -2.46 -15.31
CA SER A 139 -18.44 -2.29 -15.21
C SER A 139 -18.89 -0.82 -15.08
N TYR A 140 -18.00 0.19 -15.04
CA TYR A 140 -18.39 1.62 -15.01
C TYR A 140 -17.45 2.57 -15.79
N ASN A 141 -17.99 3.79 -16.03
CA ASN A 141 -17.81 4.73 -17.14
C ASN A 141 -16.40 5.21 -17.59
N ARG A 142 -16.39 5.56 -18.88
CA ARG A 142 -15.30 5.88 -19.83
C ARG A 142 -14.54 7.21 -19.60
N SER A 143 -14.31 7.65 -18.36
CA SER A 143 -13.73 8.99 -18.11
C SER A 143 -12.40 9.05 -17.35
N GLN A 144 -11.86 7.92 -16.88
CA GLN A 144 -10.57 7.93 -16.20
C GLN A 144 -9.44 7.59 -17.17
N ARG A 145 -8.56 8.56 -17.40
CA ARG A 145 -7.28 8.38 -18.10
C ARG A 145 -6.38 7.51 -17.22
N PHE A 146 -6.55 6.20 -17.29
CA PHE A 146 -5.62 5.26 -16.71
C PHE A 146 -4.33 5.28 -17.52
N VAL A 147 -3.23 5.72 -16.92
CA VAL A 147 -1.89 5.43 -17.44
C VAL A 147 -1.59 3.98 -17.05
N SER A 148 -2.08 3.04 -17.86
CA SER A 148 -1.68 1.64 -17.72
C SER A 148 -0.30 1.45 -18.35
N SER A 149 0.67 1.07 -17.51
CA SER A 149 2.02 0.68 -17.89
C SER A 149 2.87 1.77 -18.56
N LEU A 150 3.68 2.47 -17.77
CA LEU A 150 4.92 3.06 -18.28
C LEU A 150 5.94 1.92 -18.50
N LYS A 151 5.83 1.24 -19.66
CA LYS A 151 6.99 0.55 -20.24
C LYS A 151 7.98 1.64 -20.63
N ASN A 152 8.98 1.86 -19.78
CA ASN A 152 10.35 2.29 -20.11
C ASN A 152 10.99 2.90 -18.86
N GLN A 153 12.31 2.89 -18.86
CA GLN A 153 13.25 3.10 -17.76
C GLN A 153 13.16 4.47 -17.04
N ASP A 154 12.11 5.26 -17.28
CA ASP A 154 11.88 6.58 -16.70
C ASP A 154 11.11 6.56 -15.37
N VAL A 155 10.56 5.40 -14.95
CA VAL A 155 9.87 5.23 -13.64
C VAL A 155 10.86 5.02 -12.49
N LEU A 156 12.18 5.06 -12.73
CA LEU A 156 13.21 5.01 -11.69
C LEU A 156 13.22 6.21 -10.72
N ARG A 157 12.19 7.07 -10.73
CA ARG A 157 12.11 8.25 -9.86
C ARG A 157 10.82 8.40 -9.05
N ILE A 158 9.86 7.48 -9.15
CA ILE A 158 8.83 7.37 -8.10
C ILE A 158 9.47 6.53 -7.01
N TRP A 159 10.15 7.24 -6.11
CA TRP A 159 10.87 6.66 -5.00
C TRP A 159 10.03 5.58 -4.32
N ASN A 160 10.63 4.41 -4.11
CA ASN A 160 10.13 3.33 -3.26
C ASN A 160 9.38 3.94 -2.06
N ILE A 161 8.16 3.46 -1.75
CA ILE A 161 7.26 4.05 -0.76
C ILE A 161 7.98 4.33 0.58
N GLN A 162 9.03 3.58 0.92
CA GLN A 162 9.90 3.85 2.07
C GLN A 162 10.51 5.28 2.10
N HIS A 163 10.71 5.89 0.95
CA HIS A 163 11.18 7.27 0.80
C HIS A 163 10.03 8.30 0.79
N ILE A 164 8.86 7.94 0.26
CA ILE A 164 7.66 8.81 0.26
C ILE A 164 7.06 8.87 1.67
N LEU A 165 7.07 7.75 2.40
CA LEU A 165 6.64 7.70 3.80
C LEU A 165 7.57 8.50 4.74
N CYS A 166 8.69 9.03 4.26
CA CYS A 166 9.53 9.96 5.01
C CYS A 166 9.22 11.44 4.71
N TRP A 167 8.36 11.74 3.73
CA TRP A 167 8.07 13.09 3.28
C TRP A 167 6.56 13.30 3.13
N GLU A 168 5.97 14.02 4.08
CA GLU A 168 4.77 14.86 3.95
C GLU A 168 4.46 15.47 5.33
N ARG A 169 5.12 16.59 5.65
CA ARG A 169 4.67 17.53 6.68
C ARG A 169 4.92 19.00 6.32
N TYR A 170 5.39 19.28 5.10
CA TYR A 170 5.83 20.62 4.67
C TYR A 170 5.49 20.97 3.21
N THR A 171 4.33 20.53 2.72
CA THR A 171 3.66 21.15 1.56
C THR A 171 2.17 21.21 1.82
#